data_AF-A0A061GA66-F1
#
_entry.id   AF-A0A061GA66-F1
#
_cell.length_a   1.000
_cell.length_b   1.000
_cell.length_c   1.000
_cell.angle_alpha   90.00
_cell.angle_beta   90.00
_cell.angle_gamma   90.00
#
_symmetry.space_group_name_H-M   'P 1'
#
loop_
_entity.id
_entity.type
_entity.pdbx_description
1 polymer ?
#
loop_
_entity_poly.entity_id
_entity_poly.type
_entity_poly.pdbx_seq_one_letter_code
_entity_poly.pdbx_strand_id
1 'polypeptide(L)'
;MSDNRDNDTSTSVGNSFGKLPDHLLIEIFIRVPVSEWAELSCVKKQWANLFRGECLWQAALMRTFPSASQVKRWPGPIPQGLSKRRFAALYVSKHIFALENEIDEIVGHTYLFLKEQLELSTMPPPSGVLHGTIIGSIYCLWEVKRHSPRACFTDLAGSS
;
A
#
# COMPACT_ATOMS: atom_id res chain seq x y z
N MET A 1 55.57 -20.33 -31.80
CA MET A 1 54.54 -21.29 -31.36
C MET A 1 54.70 -21.48 -29.87
N SER A 2 53.83 -20.85 -29.09
CA SER A 2 53.29 -21.36 -27.82
C SER A 2 52.04 -20.53 -27.53
N ASP A 3 50.92 -21.24 -27.54
CA ASP A 3 49.53 -20.79 -27.42
C ASP A 3 49.13 -20.51 -25.96
N ASN A 4 47.91 -19.95 -25.86
CA ASN A 4 47.04 -19.76 -24.70
C ASN A 4 47.40 -18.59 -23.77
N ARG A 5 46.67 -17.46 -23.80
CA ARG A 5 45.24 -17.29 -23.44
C ARG A 5 44.90 -17.96 -22.12
N ASP A 6 45.43 -17.38 -21.05
CA ASP A 6 44.82 -17.51 -19.73
C ASP A 6 43.51 -16.73 -19.73
N ASN A 7 42.53 -17.50 -20.16
CA ASN A 7 41.10 -17.33 -20.16
C ASN A 7 40.59 -16.55 -18.94
N ASP A 8 39.92 -15.43 -19.25
CA ASP A 8 39.08 -14.63 -18.39
C ASP A 8 38.05 -15.49 -17.62
N THR A 9 38.45 -16.07 -16.49
CA THR A 9 37.54 -16.72 -15.55
C THR A 9 37.65 -16.07 -14.18
N SER A 10 37.65 -14.74 -14.14
CA SER A 10 37.03 -14.03 -13.02
C SER A 10 35.53 -14.31 -13.11
N THR A 11 35.13 -15.43 -12.48
CA THR A 11 33.76 -15.90 -12.31
C THR A 11 32.85 -14.70 -12.07
N SER A 12 32.05 -14.36 -13.08
CA SER A 12 30.99 -13.37 -12.98
C SER A 12 29.95 -13.90 -12.00
N VAL A 13 30.17 -13.64 -10.71
CA VAL A 13 29.14 -13.66 -9.66
C VAL A 13 28.11 -12.53 -9.90
N GLY A 14 28.30 -11.74 -10.96
CA GLY A 14 27.37 -10.72 -11.43
C GLY A 14 26.07 -11.32 -11.97
N ASN A 15 25.01 -11.18 -11.19
CA ASN A 15 23.60 -11.35 -11.56
C ASN A 15 22.98 -12.76 -11.47
N SER A 16 23.30 -13.54 -10.43
CA SER A 16 22.52 -14.75 -10.11
C SER A 16 21.04 -14.43 -9.85
N PHE A 17 20.75 -13.40 -9.05
CA PHE A 17 19.37 -12.96 -8.77
C PHE A 17 18.66 -12.34 -9.97
N GLY A 18 19.40 -11.80 -10.94
CA GLY A 18 18.82 -11.20 -12.14
C GLY A 18 18.23 -12.23 -13.11
N LYS A 19 18.57 -13.52 -12.95
CA LYS A 19 18.13 -14.63 -13.80
C LYS A 19 17.00 -15.46 -13.18
N LEU A 20 16.65 -15.20 -11.92
CA LEU A 20 15.58 -15.93 -11.24
C LEU A 20 14.20 -15.54 -11.79
N PRO A 21 13.27 -16.50 -11.94
CA PRO A 21 11.87 -16.23 -12.16
C PRO A 21 11.25 -15.34 -11.08
N ASP A 22 10.29 -14.50 -11.49
CA ASP A 22 9.66 -13.52 -10.61
C ASP A 22 8.99 -14.13 -9.37
N HIS A 23 8.41 -15.33 -9.47
CA HIS A 23 7.79 -15.99 -8.31
C HIS A 23 8.83 -16.37 -7.24
N LEU A 24 10.03 -16.79 -7.64
CA LEU A 24 11.13 -17.08 -6.70
C LEU A 24 11.65 -15.80 -6.08
N LEU A 25 11.79 -14.73 -6.87
CA LEU A 25 12.18 -13.41 -6.35
C LEU A 25 11.18 -12.90 -5.31
N ILE A 26 9.88 -13.00 -5.60
CA ILE A 26 8.83 -12.65 -4.64
C ILE A 26 8.98 -13.48 -3.36
N GLU A 27 9.14 -14.80 -3.47
CA GLU A 27 9.28 -15.69 -2.31
C GLU A 27 10.52 -15.38 -1.45
N ILE A 28 11.60 -14.92 -2.08
CA ILE A 28 12.81 -14.44 -1.39
C ILE A 28 12.51 -13.10 -0.71
N PHE A 29 11.94 -12.13 -1.43
CA PHE A 29 11.70 -10.77 -0.90
C PHE A 29 10.73 -10.76 0.28
N ILE A 30 9.65 -11.57 0.25
CA ILE A 30 8.70 -11.63 1.37
C ILE A 30 9.28 -12.29 2.63
N ARG A 31 10.48 -12.90 2.56
CA ARG A 31 11.21 -13.40 3.73
C ARG A 31 12.12 -12.33 4.36
N VAL A 32 12.44 -11.27 3.62
CA VAL A 32 13.24 -10.15 4.11
C VAL A 32 12.37 -9.23 4.99
N PRO A 33 12.91 -8.60 6.05
CA PRO A 33 12.16 -7.63 6.85
C PRO A 33 11.56 -6.50 6.01
N VAL A 34 10.32 -6.10 6.32
CA VAL A 34 9.57 -5.06 5.59
C VAL A 34 10.31 -3.71 5.57
N SER A 35 11.15 -3.43 6.57
CA SER A 35 11.99 -2.23 6.64
C SER A 35 12.96 -2.11 5.46
N GLU A 36 13.41 -3.23 4.89
CA GLU A 36 14.38 -3.27 3.79
C GLU A 36 13.70 -3.27 2.41
N TRP A 37 12.38 -3.39 2.34
CA TRP A 37 11.67 -3.53 1.06
C TRP A 37 11.77 -2.28 0.18
N ALA A 38 11.85 -1.10 0.79
CA ALA A 38 12.07 0.14 0.07
C ALA A 38 13.43 0.12 -0.66
N GLU A 39 14.48 -0.32 0.02
CA GLU A 39 15.84 -0.43 -0.52
C GLU A 39 15.90 -1.48 -1.63
N LEU A 40 15.33 -2.67 -1.38
CA LEU A 40 15.22 -3.74 -2.39
C LEU A 40 14.51 -3.25 -3.66
N SER A 41 13.43 -2.50 -3.51
CA SER A 41 12.68 -1.99 -4.67
C SER A 41 13.51 -1.06 -5.56
N CYS A 42 14.55 -0.42 -5.01
CA CYS A 42 15.42 0.52 -5.72
C CYS A 42 16.60 -0.15 -6.44
N VAL A 43 16.93 -1.41 -6.14
CA VAL A 43 18.13 -2.08 -6.67
C VAL A 43 18.05 -2.30 -8.19
N LYS A 44 16.88 -2.68 -8.71
CA LYS A 44 16.70 -2.99 -10.13
C LYS A 44 15.28 -2.65 -10.57
N LYS A 45 15.12 -2.14 -11.80
CA LYS A 45 13.80 -1.85 -12.40
C LYS A 45 12.84 -3.04 -12.34
N GLN A 46 13.34 -4.26 -12.58
CA GLN A 46 12.54 -5.48 -12.47
C GLN A 46 11.96 -5.65 -11.05
N TRP A 47 12.77 -5.41 -10.02
CA TRP A 47 12.34 -5.55 -8.63
C TRP A 47 11.34 -4.46 -8.26
N ALA A 48 11.59 -3.21 -8.68
CA ALA A 48 10.63 -2.12 -8.53
C ALA A 48 9.25 -2.48 -9.11
N ASN A 49 9.22 -3.14 -10.27
CA ASN A 49 7.97 -3.60 -10.89
C ASN A 49 7.27 -4.68 -10.05
N LEU A 50 8.02 -5.60 -9.44
CA LEU A 50 7.45 -6.60 -8.52
C LEU A 50 6.79 -5.95 -7.29
N PHE A 51 7.43 -4.94 -6.70
CA PHE A 51 6.86 -4.17 -5.57
C PHE A 51 5.67 -3.27 -5.94
N ARG A 52 5.45 -3.01 -7.24
CA ARG A 52 4.25 -2.34 -7.75
C ARG A 52 3.12 -3.33 -8.06
N GLY A 53 3.45 -4.60 -8.32
CA GLY A 53 2.52 -5.64 -8.70
C GLY A 53 1.75 -6.24 -7.52
N GLU A 54 0.54 -6.72 -7.79
CA GLU A 54 -0.36 -7.31 -6.79
C GLU A 54 0.17 -8.64 -6.22
N CYS A 55 0.86 -9.45 -7.03
CA CYS A 55 1.32 -10.79 -6.65
C CYS A 55 2.24 -10.78 -5.42
N LEU A 56 3.16 -9.81 -5.34
CA LEU A 56 4.08 -9.70 -4.21
C LEU A 56 3.34 -9.45 -2.90
N TRP A 57 2.41 -8.49 -2.93
CA TRP A 57 1.65 -8.08 -1.75
C TRP A 57 0.60 -9.12 -1.34
N GLN A 58 0.01 -9.85 -2.28
CA GLN A 58 -0.83 -11.02 -1.98
C GLN A 58 -0.03 -12.14 -1.32
N ALA A 59 1.16 -12.46 -1.86
CA ALA A 59 2.05 -13.46 -1.25
C ALA A 59 2.48 -13.03 0.18
N ALA A 60 2.78 -11.75 0.36
CA ALA A 60 3.10 -11.17 1.67
C ALA A 60 1.93 -11.27 2.66
N LEU A 61 0.70 -10.98 2.21
CA LEU A 61 -0.52 -11.12 3.02
C LEU A 61 -0.73 -12.56 3.46
N MET A 62 -0.70 -13.51 2.53
CA MET A 62 -0.90 -14.94 2.85
C MET A 62 0.15 -15.47 3.83
N ARG A 63 1.40 -14.99 3.70
CA ARG A 63 2.50 -15.39 4.58
C ARG A 63 2.38 -14.79 5.99
N THR A 64 2.05 -13.51 6.09
CA THR A 64 2.16 -12.75 7.35
C THR A 64 0.85 -12.73 8.13
N PHE A 65 -0.27 -12.73 7.40
CA PHE A 65 -1.62 -12.63 7.95
C PHE A 65 -2.53 -13.68 7.29
N PRO A 66 -2.24 -14.99 7.43
CA PRO A 66 -2.98 -16.06 6.75
C PRO A 66 -4.47 -16.00 7.05
N SER A 67 -4.85 -15.80 8.31
CA SER A 67 -6.26 -15.70 8.72
C SER A 67 -6.98 -14.52 8.06
N ALA A 68 -6.38 -13.33 8.10
CA ALA A 68 -6.97 -12.15 7.46
C ALA A 68 -6.97 -12.27 5.92
N SER A 69 -6.00 -12.96 5.32
CA SER A 69 -5.94 -13.13 3.86
C SER A 69 -7.13 -13.91 3.29
N GLN A 70 -7.67 -14.86 4.07
CA GLN A 70 -8.79 -15.74 3.66
C GLN A 70 -10.17 -15.17 3.97
N VAL A 71 -10.29 -14.27 4.95
CA VAL A 71 -11.56 -13.64 5.31
C VAL A 71 -12.04 -12.74 4.18
N LYS A 72 -13.36 -12.78 3.93
CA LYS A 72 -14.05 -11.96 2.95
C LYS A 72 -13.66 -10.48 3.15
N ARG A 73 -13.22 -9.87 2.06
CA ARG A 73 -12.70 -8.49 1.95
C ARG A 73 -13.52 -7.51 2.80
N TRP A 74 -12.84 -6.69 3.62
CA TRP A 74 -13.46 -5.68 4.47
C TRP A 74 -14.56 -4.87 3.72
N PRO A 75 -15.81 -4.84 4.23
CA PRO A 75 -16.93 -4.19 3.55
C PRO A 75 -17.07 -2.69 3.86
N GLY A 76 -16.12 -2.09 4.57
CA GLY A 76 -16.27 -0.71 5.05
C GLY A 76 -16.13 0.36 3.96
N PRO A 77 -16.42 1.62 4.33
CA PRO A 77 -16.59 2.74 3.39
C PRO A 77 -15.27 3.24 2.76
N ILE A 78 -14.12 2.74 3.22
CA ILE A 78 -12.81 3.11 2.70
C ILE A 78 -12.59 2.33 1.39
N PRO A 79 -12.24 2.99 0.27
CA PRO A 79 -12.12 2.35 -1.03
C PRO A 79 -11.30 1.07 -0.94
N GLN A 80 -11.84 0.00 -1.54
CA GLN A 80 -11.17 -1.29 -1.64
C GLN A 80 -9.78 -1.08 -2.22
N GLY A 81 -8.76 -1.24 -1.37
CA GLY A 81 -7.39 -1.17 -1.82
C GLY A 81 -6.96 -2.45 -2.53
N LEU A 82 -5.93 -2.30 -3.36
CA LEU A 82 -5.05 -3.41 -3.76
C LEU A 82 -4.48 -4.09 -2.50
N SER A 83 -4.02 -5.33 -2.61
CA SER A 83 -3.37 -6.09 -1.52
C SER A 83 -2.35 -5.27 -0.73
N LYS A 84 -1.62 -4.39 -1.40
CA LYS A 84 -0.66 -3.46 -0.77
C LYS A 84 -1.28 -2.63 0.35
N ARG A 85 -2.45 -2.01 0.11
CA ARG A 85 -3.14 -1.18 1.11
C ARG A 85 -3.61 -2.02 2.29
N ARG A 86 -4.12 -3.22 2.01
CA ARG A 86 -4.57 -4.17 3.03
C ARG A 86 -3.41 -4.66 3.89
N PHE A 87 -2.30 -5.03 3.25
CA PHE A 87 -1.06 -5.41 3.93
C PHE A 87 -0.58 -4.28 4.83
N ALA A 88 -0.53 -3.04 4.31
CA ALA A 88 -0.13 -1.88 5.09
C ALA A 88 -1.04 -1.63 6.30
N ALA A 89 -2.36 -1.79 6.14
CA ALA A 89 -3.32 -1.64 7.24
C ALA A 89 -3.05 -2.67 8.35
N LEU A 90 -2.97 -3.95 8.00
CA LEU A 90 -2.70 -5.03 8.96
C LEU A 90 -1.32 -4.89 9.60
N TYR A 91 -0.31 -4.53 8.82
CA TYR A 91 1.06 -4.32 9.31
C TYR A 91 1.12 -3.18 10.33
N VAL A 92 0.52 -2.02 10.02
CA VAL A 92 0.46 -0.90 10.96
C VAL A 92 -0.32 -1.29 12.21
N SER A 93 -1.44 -2.00 12.05
CA SER A 93 -2.25 -2.42 13.19
C SER A 93 -1.47 -3.28 14.18
N LYS A 94 -0.77 -4.29 13.66
CA LYS A 94 0.09 -5.16 14.44
C LYS A 94 1.26 -4.42 15.08
N HIS A 95 1.94 -3.56 14.33
CA HIS A 95 3.22 -2.98 14.78
C HIS A 95 3.09 -1.66 15.55
N ILE A 96 2.02 -0.89 15.36
CA ILE A 96 1.78 0.37 16.08
C ILE A 96 0.82 0.15 17.25
N PHE A 97 -0.23 -0.63 17.05
CA PHE A 97 -1.29 -0.80 18.05
C PHE A 97 -1.21 -2.13 18.82
N ALA A 98 -0.28 -3.03 18.44
CA ALA A 98 -0.08 -4.34 19.07
C ALA A 98 -1.37 -5.18 19.16
N LEU A 99 -2.24 -5.06 18.14
CA LEU A 99 -3.47 -5.83 18.03
C LEU A 99 -3.23 -7.10 17.17
N GLU A 100 -3.97 -8.18 17.45
CA GLU A 100 -3.83 -9.49 16.76
C GLU A 100 -5.17 -10.07 16.21
N ASN A 101 -6.26 -9.31 16.21
CA ASN A 101 -7.62 -9.78 15.93
C ASN A 101 -8.26 -9.14 14.67
N GLU A 102 -9.49 -9.49 14.31
CA GLU A 102 -10.16 -8.91 13.11
C GLU A 102 -10.42 -7.38 13.21
N ILE A 103 -10.41 -6.83 14.42
CA ILE A 103 -10.52 -5.37 14.67
C ILE A 103 -9.29 -4.63 14.09
N ASP A 104 -8.19 -5.35 13.87
CA ASP A 104 -6.91 -4.81 13.44
C ASP A 104 -7.00 -4.16 12.05
N GLU A 105 -7.72 -4.79 11.12
CA GLU A 105 -7.80 -4.31 9.74
C GLU A 105 -8.50 -2.93 9.69
N ILE A 106 -9.51 -2.73 10.55
CA ILE A 106 -10.28 -1.49 10.65
C ILE A 106 -9.42 -0.36 11.19
N VAL A 107 -8.70 -0.62 12.28
CA VAL A 107 -7.81 0.36 12.92
C VAL A 107 -6.71 0.77 11.95
N GLY A 108 -6.10 -0.20 11.27
CA GLY A 108 -5.09 0.05 10.24
C GLY A 108 -5.63 0.89 9.07
N HIS A 109 -6.82 0.57 8.56
CA HIS A 109 -7.44 1.34 7.48
C HIS A 109 -7.81 2.76 7.91
N THR A 110 -8.32 2.92 9.14
CA THR A 110 -8.62 4.24 9.71
C THR A 110 -7.36 5.08 9.84
N TYR A 111 -6.28 4.49 10.37
CA TYR A 111 -4.99 5.16 10.47
C TYR A 111 -4.48 5.62 9.10
N LEU A 112 -4.48 4.74 8.09
CA LEU A 112 -4.01 5.10 6.76
C LEU A 112 -4.85 6.21 6.12
N PHE A 113 -6.18 6.16 6.30
CA PHE A 113 -7.06 7.23 5.82
C PHE A 113 -6.75 8.56 6.48
N LEU A 114 -6.63 8.59 7.82
CA LEU A 114 -6.29 9.82 8.55
C LEU A 114 -4.92 10.36 8.13
N LYS A 115 -3.93 9.48 7.95
CA LYS A 115 -2.60 9.85 7.45
C LYS A 115 -2.68 10.51 6.07
N GLU A 116 -3.43 9.95 5.12
CA GLU A 116 -3.61 10.52 3.79
C GLU A 116 -4.28 11.90 3.83
N GLN A 117 -5.30 12.08 4.69
CA GLN A 117 -5.95 13.39 4.85
C GLN A 117 -5.00 14.44 5.42
N LEU A 118 -4.13 14.07 6.36
CA LEU A 118 -3.13 14.97 6.93
C LEU A 118 -2.07 15.36 5.87
N GLU A 119 -1.56 14.39 5.11
CA GLU A 119 -0.56 14.65 4.04
C GLU A 119 -1.10 15.62 2.98
N LEU A 120 -2.36 15.46 2.57
CA LEU A 120 -3.04 16.36 1.63
C LEU A 120 -3.26 17.76 2.24
N SER A 121 -3.54 17.85 3.54
CA SER A 121 -3.70 19.12 4.24
C SER A 121 -2.38 19.89 4.43
N THR A 122 -1.24 19.19 4.46
CA THR A 122 0.10 19.80 4.59
C THR A 122 0.72 20.25 3.28
N MET A 123 0.11 19.92 2.12
CA MET A 123 0.57 20.48 0.86
C MET A 123 0.31 22.00 0.88
N PRO A 124 1.32 22.85 0.64
CA PRO A 124 1.07 24.29 0.61
C PRO A 124 0.01 24.57 -0.46
N PRO A 125 -1.01 25.40 -0.18
CA PRO A 125 -2.00 25.73 -1.18
C PRO A 125 -1.29 26.25 -2.43
N PRO A 126 -1.79 25.92 -3.65
CA PRO A 126 -1.22 26.47 -4.87
C PRO A 126 -1.12 27.97 -4.68
N SER A 127 0.11 28.48 -4.76
CA SER A 127 0.42 29.88 -4.47
C SER A 127 -0.33 30.77 -5.45
N GLY A 128 -1.48 31.24 -5.00
CA GLY A 128 -2.39 32.06 -5.76
C GLY A 128 -3.54 32.46 -4.85
N VAL A 129 -3.55 33.73 -4.46
CA VAL A 129 -4.64 34.44 -3.78
C VAL A 129 -4.62 34.38 -2.25
N LEU A 130 -3.74 35.23 -1.70
CA LEU A 130 -4.00 36.26 -0.68
C LEU A 130 -5.10 36.04 0.39
N HIS A 131 -4.63 36.17 1.63
CA HIS A 131 -5.26 36.86 2.76
C HIS A 131 -6.30 36.10 3.60
N GLY A 132 -5.80 35.43 4.64
CA GLY A 132 -6.40 35.48 5.97
C GLY A 132 -7.75 34.80 6.19
N THR A 133 -7.91 33.50 5.93
CA THR A 133 -9.01 32.71 6.55
C THR A 133 -8.77 31.19 6.58
N ILE A 134 -7.54 30.71 6.84
CA ILE A 134 -7.22 29.28 6.74
C ILE A 134 -7.94 28.41 7.80
N ILE A 135 -8.34 29.00 8.94
CA ILE A 135 -9.00 28.26 10.03
C ILE A 135 -10.51 28.05 9.75
N GLY A 136 -11.16 28.93 9.00
CA GLY A 136 -12.59 28.80 8.68
C GLY A 136 -12.89 27.75 7.60
N SER A 137 -11.97 27.56 6.66
CA SER A 137 -12.13 26.62 5.53
C SER A 137 -12.19 25.16 5.99
N ILE A 138 -11.43 24.82 7.05
CA ILE A 138 -11.37 23.46 7.59
C ILE A 138 -12.67 23.11 8.30
N TYR A 139 -13.25 24.04 9.06
CA TYR A 139 -14.54 23.82 9.74
C TYR A 139 -15.69 23.70 8.74
N CYS A 140 -15.75 24.57 7.72
CA CYS A 140 -16.77 24.50 6.69
C CYS A 140 -16.67 23.23 5.82
N LEU A 141 -15.46 22.77 5.48
CA LEU A 141 -15.29 21.52 4.72
C LEU A 141 -15.66 20.27 5.54
N TRP A 142 -15.33 20.28 6.84
CA TRP A 142 -15.79 19.25 7.77
C TRP A 142 -17.30 19.25 7.94
N GLU A 143 -17.94 20.41 8.01
CA GLU A 143 -19.39 20.52 8.19
C GLU A 143 -20.16 20.10 6.93
N VAL A 144 -19.69 20.49 5.74
CA VAL A 144 -20.25 20.02 4.45
C VAL A 144 -20.16 18.50 4.32
N LYS A 145 -19.10 17.87 4.84
CA LYS A 145 -18.96 16.41 4.87
C LYS A 145 -19.83 15.74 5.95
N ARG A 146 -20.14 16.45 7.05
CA ARG A 146 -20.98 15.94 8.16
C ARG A 146 -22.48 16.01 7.86
N HIS A 147 -22.92 16.92 7.00
CA HIS A 147 -24.34 17.14 6.65
C HIS A 147 -24.84 16.39 5.40
N SER A 148 -24.10 15.42 4.86
CA SER A 148 -24.64 14.51 3.83
C SER A 148 -24.65 13.04 4.26
N PRO A 149 -25.60 12.64 5.13
CA PRO A 149 -26.02 11.25 5.24
C PRO A 149 -27.33 11.06 4.44
N ARG A 150 -27.23 10.34 3.31
CA ARG A 150 -28.29 9.59 2.61
C ARG A 150 -29.57 10.34 2.20
N ALA A 151 -29.79 10.42 0.88
CA ALA A 151 -31.12 10.22 0.29
C ALA A 151 -31.00 9.66 -1.13
N CYS A 152 -30.59 8.39 -1.24
CA CYS A 152 -30.96 7.57 -2.39
C CYS A 152 -31.60 6.30 -1.83
N PHE A 153 -32.91 6.31 -1.62
CA PHE A 153 -33.78 5.14 -1.74
C PHE A 153 -35.26 5.58 -1.64
N THR A 154 -36.09 4.96 -2.49
CA THR A 154 -37.57 5.04 -2.67
C THR A 154 -38.07 6.36 -3.30
N ASP A 155 -38.83 6.38 -4.41
CA ASP A 155 -40.04 5.60 -4.72
C ASP A 155 -40.21 5.24 -6.21
N LEU A 156 -40.80 4.06 -6.41
CA LEU A 156 -41.47 3.60 -7.61
C LEU A 156 -42.99 3.71 -7.33
N ALA A 157 -43.75 4.17 -8.33
CA ALA A 157 -45.22 4.08 -8.52
C ALA A 157 -46.14 5.17 -7.91
N GLY A 158 -47.02 5.71 -8.76
CA GLY A 158 -48.22 6.47 -8.39
C GLY A 158 -48.82 7.31 -9.52
N SER A 159 -49.87 6.79 -10.16
CA SER A 159 -50.71 7.41 -11.19
C SER A 159 -51.23 8.81 -10.87
N SER A 160 -51.42 9.63 -11.91
CA SER A 160 -52.77 10.03 -12.34
C SER A 160 -52.79 10.50 -13.79
#